data_AF-F0GBN3-F1
#
_entry.id   AF-F0GBN3-F1
#
_cell.length_a   1.000
_cell.length_b   1.000
_cell.length_c   1.000
_cell.angle_alpha   90.00
_cell.angle_beta   90.00
_cell.angle_gamma   90.00
#
_symmetry.space_group_name_H-M   'P 1'
#
loop_
_entity.id
_entity.type
_entity.pdbx_description
1 polymer ?
#
loop_
_entity_poly.entity_id
_entity_poly.type
_entity_poly.pdbx_seq_one_letter_code
_entity_poly.pdbx_strand_id
1 'polypeptide(L)'
;MSAAVLAAALAALVPLASPARADEAVSAAVDTVRVQRAPISQQVRAYGVVATSSASVTSVNLPYTARIRKVLVLPGQTVARGAPLVVVQADPAAALA
;
A
#
# COMPACT_ATOMS: atom_id res chain seq x y z
N MET A 1 -9.47 93.03 18.56
CA MET A 1 -10.12 91.71 18.35
C MET A 1 -10.23 91.46 16.84
N SER A 2 -9.14 91.06 16.15
CA SER A 2 -9.21 90.89 14.67
C SER A 2 -8.30 89.81 14.08
N ALA A 3 -7.22 89.39 14.76
CA ALA A 3 -6.31 88.36 14.21
C ALA A 3 -6.76 86.92 14.51
N ALA A 4 -7.36 86.68 15.69
CA ALA A 4 -7.71 85.33 16.13
C ALA A 4 -8.88 84.71 15.32
N VAL A 5 -9.77 85.54 14.77
CA VAL A 5 -10.93 85.05 14.01
C VAL A 5 -10.53 84.58 12.61
N LEU A 6 -9.49 85.17 12.01
CA LEU A 6 -9.03 84.80 10.67
C LEU A 6 -8.33 83.43 10.64
N ALA A 7 -7.58 83.09 11.70
CA ALA A 7 -6.90 81.80 11.82
C ALA A 7 -7.88 80.63 12.01
N ALA A 8 -8.97 80.87 12.74
CA ALA A 8 -10.02 79.87 12.93
C ALA A 8 -10.81 79.58 11.64
N ALA A 9 -10.95 80.58 10.76
CA ALA A 9 -11.64 80.40 9.48
C ALA A 9 -10.84 79.55 8.48
N LEU A 10 -9.50 79.60 8.52
CA LEU A 10 -8.65 78.79 7.63
C LEU A 10 -8.56 77.32 8.07
N ALA A 11 -8.71 77.03 9.36
CA ALA A 11 -8.69 75.66 9.89
C ALA A 11 -9.98 74.88 9.60
N ALA A 12 -11.09 75.57 9.30
CA ALA A 12 -12.38 74.95 9.01
C ALA A 12 -12.50 74.38 7.58
N LEU A 13 -11.55 74.67 6.69
CA LEU A 13 -11.55 74.18 5.29
C LEU A 13 -10.79 72.86 5.08
N VAL A 14 -10.26 72.24 6.14
CA VAL A 14 -9.39 71.05 6.07
C VAL A 14 -10.07 69.79 6.63
N PRO A 15 -11.24 69.39 6.11
CA PRO A 15 -11.43 67.96 5.89
C PRO A 15 -12.20 67.69 4.59
N LEU A 16 -11.68 68.14 3.45
CA LEU A 16 -12.05 67.61 2.13
C LEU A 16 -11.04 66.58 1.61
N ALA A 17 -10.22 66.02 2.51
CA ALA A 17 -9.40 64.86 2.21
C ALA A 17 -10.27 63.60 2.35
N SER A 18 -11.13 63.35 1.36
CA SER A 18 -11.69 62.02 1.13
C SER A 18 -10.52 61.03 1.02
N PRO A 19 -10.44 59.97 1.83
CA PRO A 19 -9.55 58.88 1.50
C PRO A 19 -10.16 58.23 0.26
N ALA A 20 -9.55 58.45 -0.91
CA ALA A 20 -9.80 57.63 -2.07
C ALA A 20 -9.39 56.20 -1.68
N ARG A 21 -10.32 55.42 -1.12
CA ARG A 21 -10.19 53.97 -1.10
C ARG A 21 -10.29 53.54 -2.55
N ALA A 22 -9.14 53.39 -3.19
CA ALA A 22 -9.03 52.61 -4.41
C ALA A 22 -9.67 51.25 -4.10
N ASP A 23 -10.76 50.96 -4.81
CA ASP A 23 -11.33 49.63 -4.88
C ASP A 23 -10.32 48.78 -5.64
N GLU A 24 -9.31 48.29 -4.94
CA GLU A 24 -8.26 47.48 -5.52
C GLU A 24 -8.86 46.11 -5.81
N ALA A 25 -9.23 45.93 -7.08
CA ALA A 25 -9.77 44.68 -7.59
C ALA A 25 -8.84 43.53 -7.20
N VAL A 26 -9.37 42.57 -6.43
CA VAL A 26 -8.66 41.39 -5.95
C VAL A 26 -7.95 40.72 -7.13
N SER A 27 -6.63 40.91 -7.20
CA SER A 27 -5.84 40.52 -8.38
C SER A 27 -5.46 39.03 -8.40
N ALA A 28 -5.72 38.29 -7.31
CA ALA A 28 -5.58 36.84 -7.28
C ALA A 28 -6.48 36.22 -6.20
N ALA A 29 -7.34 35.28 -6.60
CA ALA A 29 -7.99 34.36 -5.66
C ALA A 29 -7.00 33.24 -5.33
N VAL A 30 -6.57 33.15 -4.07
CA VAL A 30 -5.66 32.11 -3.58
C VAL A 30 -6.38 31.21 -2.61
N ASP A 31 -6.44 29.92 -2.95
CA ASP A 31 -6.94 28.90 -2.03
C ASP A 31 -5.78 28.37 -1.19
N THR A 32 -5.89 28.52 0.13
CA THR A 32 -4.93 27.97 1.09
C THR A 32 -5.58 26.83 1.84
N VAL A 33 -4.85 25.71 1.97
CA VAL A 33 -5.29 24.55 2.74
C VAL A 33 -4.40 24.44 3.98
N ARG A 34 -5.01 24.23 5.16
CA ARG A 34 -4.26 24.02 6.40
C ARG A 34 -3.51 22.69 6.34
N VAL A 35 -2.22 22.71 6.67
CA VAL A 35 -1.40 21.50 6.80
C VAL A 35 -1.95 20.66 7.96
N GLN A 36 -2.29 19.41 7.68
CA GLN A 36 -2.72 18.43 8.68
C GLN A 36 -1.82 17.21 8.62
N ARG A 37 -1.45 16.67 9.79
CA ARG A 37 -0.73 15.40 9.88
C ARG A 37 -1.73 14.27 9.77
N ALA A 38 -1.68 13.53 8.66
CA ALA A 38 -2.48 12.33 8.44
C ALA A 38 -1.57 11.17 7.99
N PRO A 39 -1.94 9.91 8.26
CA PRO A 39 -1.22 8.77 7.72
C PRO A 39 -1.36 8.74 6.18
N ILE A 40 -0.25 8.54 5.48
CA ILE A 40 -0.24 8.40 4.02
C ILE A 40 -0.68 6.97 3.68
N SER A 41 -1.92 6.81 3.23
CA SER A 41 -2.44 5.53 2.74
C SER A 41 -2.25 5.43 1.23
N GLN A 42 -1.04 5.09 0.78
CA GLN A 42 -0.79 4.81 -0.64
C GLN A 42 -1.32 3.42 -0.99
N GLN A 43 -2.26 3.35 -1.94
CA GLN A 43 -2.73 2.07 -2.44
C GLN A 43 -1.63 1.40 -3.26
N VAL A 44 -1.14 0.25 -2.79
CA VAL A 44 -0.15 -0.58 -3.51
C VAL A 44 -0.86 -1.79 -4.11
N ARG A 45 -0.70 -2.00 -5.41
CA ARG A 45 -1.15 -3.22 -6.09
C ARG A 45 -0.02 -4.24 -6.02
N ALA A 46 -0.22 -5.32 -5.29
CA ALA A 46 0.71 -6.44 -5.24
C ALA A 46 0.16 -7.61 -6.07
N TYR A 47 1.05 -8.27 -6.81
CA TYR A 47 0.79 -9.57 -7.44
C TYR A 47 1.53 -10.64 -6.66
N GLY A 48 0.94 -11.83 -6.58
CA GLY A 48 1.51 -12.97 -5.87
C GLY A 48 1.29 -14.26 -6.63
N VAL A 49 2.01 -15.30 -6.24
CA VAL A 49 1.87 -16.65 -6.79
C VAL A 49 1.12 -17.51 -5.80
N VAL A 50 0.17 -18.31 -6.29
CA VAL A 50 -0.46 -19.37 -5.50
C VAL A 50 0.46 -20.58 -5.55
N ALA A 51 1.11 -20.88 -4.44
CA ALA A 51 1.99 -22.04 -4.30
C ALA A 51 1.47 -22.98 -3.21
N THR A 52 1.81 -24.26 -3.32
CA THR A 52 1.59 -25.22 -2.24
C THR A 52 2.44 -24.86 -1.03
N SER A 53 1.85 -24.94 0.17
CA SER A 53 2.62 -24.77 1.41
C SER A 53 3.76 -25.79 1.48
N SER A 54 4.97 -25.35 1.84
CA SER A 54 6.12 -26.24 2.03
C SER A 54 5.84 -27.32 3.08
N ALA A 55 5.00 -27.01 4.09
CA ALA A 55 4.57 -27.98 5.10
C ALA A 55 3.64 -29.09 4.56
N SER A 56 3.10 -28.92 3.35
CA SER A 56 2.22 -29.88 2.69
C SER A 56 2.93 -30.74 1.63
N VAL A 57 4.26 -30.59 1.49
CA VAL A 57 5.08 -31.41 0.59
C VAL A 57 5.70 -32.56 1.39
N THR A 58 5.47 -33.80 0.95
CA THR A 58 6.06 -34.99 1.58
C THR A 58 6.83 -35.79 0.54
N SER A 59 8.11 -36.03 0.80
CA SER A 59 8.94 -36.92 -0.02
C SER A 59 8.92 -38.33 0.57
N VAL A 60 8.54 -39.32 -0.23
CA VAL A 60 8.48 -40.73 0.18
C VAL A 60 9.71 -41.43 -0.39
N ASN A 61 10.65 -41.76 0.49
CA ASN A 61 11.88 -42.46 0.14
C ASN A 61 11.86 -43.88 0.71
N LEU A 62 12.44 -44.83 -0.02
CA LEU A 62 12.63 -46.19 0.46
C LEU A 62 13.98 -46.27 1.19
N PRO A 63 14.02 -46.74 2.46
CA PRO A 63 15.25 -46.79 3.25
C PRO A 63 16.18 -47.95 2.86
N TYR A 64 15.77 -48.79 1.89
CA TYR A 64 16.50 -49.94 1.42
C TYR A 64 16.40 -50.07 -0.11
N THR A 65 17.31 -50.84 -0.70
CA THR A 65 17.28 -51.16 -2.12
C THR A 65 16.07 -52.04 -2.43
N ALA A 66 15.23 -51.60 -3.36
CA ALA A 66 14.05 -52.32 -3.79
C ALA A 66 13.90 -52.26 -5.31
N ARG A 67 13.29 -53.30 -5.89
CA ARG A 67 12.92 -53.32 -7.31
C ARG A 67 11.49 -52.83 -7.47
N ILE A 68 11.27 -51.86 -8.35
CA ILE A 68 9.92 -51.40 -8.72
C ILE A 68 9.23 -52.49 -9.53
N ARG A 69 8.06 -52.96 -9.07
CA ARG A 69 7.22 -53.95 -9.77
C ARG A 69 6.19 -53.26 -10.66
N LYS A 70 5.56 -52.20 -10.17
CA LYS A 70 4.54 -51.46 -10.90
C LYS A 70 4.43 -50.03 -10.38
N VAL A 71 4.33 -49.07 -11.29
CA VAL A 71 3.98 -47.68 -10.99
C VAL A 71 2.47 -47.54 -11.12
N LEU A 72 1.81 -47.01 -10.08
CA LEU A 72 0.34 -46.87 -10.03
C LEU A 72 -0.13 -45.45 -10.30
N VAL A 73 0.72 -44.45 -10.04
CA VAL A 73 0.38 -43.03 -10.13
C VAL A 73 1.42 -42.30 -10.96
N LEU A 74 0.95 -41.40 -11.83
CA LEU A 74 1.82 -40.53 -12.64
C LEU A 74 1.89 -39.10 -12.05
N PRO A 75 2.94 -38.34 -12.36
CA PRO A 75 3.04 -36.94 -11.96
C PRO A 75 1.81 -36.12 -12.37
N GLY A 76 1.33 -35.25 -11.47
CA GLY A 76 0.15 -34.41 -11.70
C GLY A 76 -1.20 -35.08 -11.40
N GLN A 77 -1.24 -36.39 -11.12
CA GLN A 77 -2.46 -37.05 -10.68
C GLN A 77 -2.79 -36.70 -9.23
N THR A 78 -4.09 -36.50 -8.95
CA THR A 78 -4.59 -36.27 -7.60
C THR A 78 -4.70 -37.60 -6.85
N VAL A 79 -4.13 -37.67 -5.65
CA VAL A 79 -4.15 -38.86 -4.80
C VAL A 79 -4.62 -38.50 -3.39
N ALA A 80 -5.33 -39.42 -2.75
CA ALA A 80 -5.69 -39.30 -1.35
C ALA A 80 -4.54 -39.76 -0.45
N ARG A 81 -4.52 -39.29 0.81
CA ARG A 81 -3.56 -39.77 1.80
C ARG A 81 -3.71 -41.28 2.00
N GLY A 82 -2.60 -42.00 1.92
CA GLY A 82 -2.57 -43.46 2.06
C GLY A 82 -2.86 -44.24 0.77
N ALA A 83 -3.13 -43.56 -0.35
CA ALA A 83 -3.27 -44.22 -1.63
C ALA A 83 -1.93 -44.84 -2.08
N PRO A 84 -1.93 -46.05 -2.66
CA PRO A 84 -0.71 -46.71 -3.10
C PRO A 84 -0.14 -46.02 -4.35
N LEU A 85 1.14 -45.61 -4.29
CA LEU A 85 1.82 -44.90 -5.38
C LEU A 85 2.60 -45.84 -6.30
N VAL A 86 3.33 -46.79 -5.70
CA VAL A 86 4.22 -47.73 -6.40
C VAL A 86 4.18 -49.05 -5.63
N VAL A 87 4.18 -50.16 -6.38
CA VAL A 87 4.38 -51.50 -5.82
C VAL A 87 5.85 -51.84 -5.95
N VAL A 88 6.50 -52.14 -4.83
CA VAL A 88 7.92 -52.47 -4.75
C VAL A 88 8.12 -53.88 -4.20
N GLN A 89 9.20 -54.51 -4.62
CA GLN A 89 9.70 -55.74 -4.01
C GLN A 89 11.04 -55.43 -3.35
N ALA A 90 11.13 -55.68 -2.04
CA ALA A 90 12.38 -55.58 -1.31
C ALA A 90 13.40 -56.59 -1.86
N ASP A 91 14.65 -56.16 -1.96
CA ASP A 91 15.76 -57.09 -2.20
C ASP A 91 15.83 -58.07 -1.01
N PRO A 92 15.96 -59.40 -1.21
CA PRO A 92 16.15 -60.35 -0.12
C PRO A 92 17.30 -59.98 0.84
N ALA A 93 18.32 -59.26 0.38
CA ALA A 93 19.38 -58.75 1.27
C ALA A 93 18.88 -57.70 2.28
N ALA A 94 17.81 -56.95 1.95
CA ALA A 94 17.20 -55.95 2.82
C ALA A 94 16.15 -56.51 3.79
N ALA A 95 15.62 -57.71 3.52
CA ALA A 95 14.61 -58.36 4.37
C ALA A 95 15.20 -59.07 5.61
N LEU A 96 16.53 -59.23 5.65
CA LEU A 96 17.27 -59.94 6.70
C LEU A 96 17.99 -59.00 7.68
N ALA A 97 17.84 -57.67 7.53
CA ALA A 97 18.48 -56.64 8.35
C ALA A 97 17.55 -56.10 9.44
#